data_AF-A0AAP2XSH4-F1
#
_entry.id   AF-A0AAP2XSH4-F1
#
_cell.length_a   1.000
_cell.length_b   1.000
_cell.length_c   1.000
_cell.angle_alpha   90.00
_cell.angle_beta   90.00
_cell.angle_gamma   90.00
#
_symmetry.space_group_name_H-M   'P 1'
#
loop_
_entity.id
_entity.type
_entity.pdbx_description
1 polymer ?
#
loop_
_entity_poly.entity_id
_entity_poly.type
_entity_poly.pdbx_seq_one_letter_code
_entity_poly.pdbx_strand_id
1 'polypeptide(L)'
;MHWIRSSLHNCFYLHMQLADTKGLFKVKEQKELEVKIKETEAEIANRVDKIPDTLKEDGYTDVQVFMRTFREIESVVEQYNRDPAEWKYQVSRKPTSAAKEQHRQPEKQGVLKHLREIQERNKQQPPQRQRKKSIDRDGR
;
A
#
# COMPACT_ATOMS: atom_id res chain seq x y z
N MET A 1 -6.59 2.14 -0.61
CA MET A 1 -6.36 0.72 -0.99
C MET A 1 -7.09 -0.31 -0.13
N HIS A 2 -7.65 0.05 1.05
CA HIS A 2 -8.41 -0.89 1.88
C HIS A 2 -9.53 -1.63 1.12
N TRP A 3 -10.24 -0.95 0.21
CA TRP A 3 -11.29 -1.59 -0.60
C TRP A 3 -10.75 -2.73 -1.47
N ILE A 4 -9.57 -2.59 -2.09
CA ILE A 4 -9.02 -3.59 -3.02
C ILE A 4 -8.79 -4.91 -2.26
N ARG A 5 -8.20 -4.81 -1.07
CA ARG A 5 -7.97 -5.95 -0.18
C ARG A 5 -9.29 -6.59 0.27
N SER A 6 -10.27 -5.78 0.66
CA SER A 6 -11.59 -6.27 1.06
C SER A 6 -12.34 -6.96 -0.09
N SER A 7 -12.32 -6.39 -1.30
CA SER A 7 -12.98 -6.96 -2.48
C SER A 7 -12.32 -8.26 -2.94
N LEU A 8 -10.99 -8.32 -2.96
CA LEU A 8 -10.26 -9.56 -3.27
C LEU A 8 -10.51 -10.66 -2.24
N HIS A 9 -10.58 -10.30 -0.95
CA HIS A 9 -10.92 -11.25 0.11
C HIS A 9 -12.35 -11.79 -0.04
N ASN A 10 -13.32 -10.94 -0.38
CA ASN A 10 -14.69 -11.36 -0.66
C ASN A 10 -14.74 -12.32 -1.86
N CYS A 11 -14.09 -11.96 -2.97
CA CYS A 11 -14.00 -12.81 -4.15
C CYS A 11 -13.40 -14.19 -3.82
N PHE A 12 -12.31 -14.22 -3.05
CA PHE A 12 -11.71 -15.46 -2.57
C PHE A 12 -12.68 -16.30 -1.72
N TYR A 13 -13.40 -15.66 -0.80
CA TYR A 13 -14.39 -16.31 0.04
C TYR A 13 -15.55 -16.93 -0.76
N LEU A 14 -16.04 -16.24 -1.81
CA LEU A 14 -17.07 -16.77 -2.69
C LEU A 14 -16.58 -17.98 -3.50
N HIS A 15 -15.36 -17.94 -4.02
CA HIS A 15 -14.72 -19.08 -4.69
C HIS A 15 -14.58 -20.29 -3.76
N MET A 16 -14.24 -20.05 -2.50
CA MET A 16 -14.16 -21.10 -1.47
C MET A 16 -15.52 -21.75 -1.21
N GLN A 17 -16.58 -20.96 -1.04
CA GLN A 17 -17.95 -21.49 -0.90
C GLN A 17 -18.38 -22.30 -2.12
N LEU A 18 -18.07 -21.84 -3.34
CA LEU A 18 -18.38 -22.58 -4.55
C LEU A 18 -17.66 -23.93 -4.58
N ALA A 19 -16.40 -23.98 -4.13
CA ALA A 19 -15.65 -25.24 -4.01
C ALA A 19 -16.25 -26.20 -2.97
N ASP A 20 -16.67 -25.71 -1.80
CA ASP A 20 -17.29 -26.52 -0.75
C ASP A 20 -18.65 -27.10 -1.17
N THR A 21 -19.35 -26.45 -2.11
CA THR A 21 -20.61 -26.97 -2.67
C THR A 21 -20.40 -28.02 -3.76
N LYS A 22 -19.18 -28.23 -4.27
CA LYS A 22 -18.89 -29.27 -5.29
C LYS A 22 -18.96 -30.66 -4.65
N GLY A 23 -20.08 -31.34 -4.88
CA GLY A 23 -20.36 -32.68 -4.32
C GLY A 23 -21.69 -32.75 -3.58
N LEU A 24 -22.30 -31.59 -3.26
CA LEU A 24 -23.69 -31.51 -2.81
C LEU A 24 -24.63 -31.29 -4.01
N PHE A 25 -25.79 -31.95 -4.01
CA PHE A 25 -26.89 -31.70 -4.97
C PHE A 25 -27.53 -30.32 -4.73
N LYS A 26 -26.78 -29.24 -4.99
CA LYS A 26 -27.17 -27.83 -4.76
C LYS A 26 -26.95 -26.97 -6.01
N VAL A 27 -27.47 -27.42 -7.16
CA VAL A 27 -27.26 -26.79 -8.47
C VAL A 27 -27.71 -25.32 -8.52
N LYS A 28 -28.79 -24.96 -7.81
CA LYS A 28 -29.27 -23.56 -7.76
C LYS A 28 -28.32 -22.65 -6.96
N GLU A 29 -27.80 -23.13 -5.83
CA GLU A 29 -26.87 -22.41 -4.96
C GLU A 29 -25.51 -22.22 -5.67
N GLN A 30 -25.03 -23.24 -6.38
CA GLN A 30 -23.84 -23.16 -7.22
C GLN A 30 -23.95 -22.08 -8.30
N LYS A 31 -25.06 -22.05 -9.05
CA LYS A 31 -25.29 -21.02 -10.08
C LYS A 31 -25.33 -19.61 -9.50
N GLU A 32 -25.94 -19.43 -8.32
CA GLU A 32 -25.99 -18.13 -7.65
C GLU A 32 -24.59 -17.67 -7.22
N LEU A 33 -23.78 -18.58 -6.68
CA LEU A 33 -22.39 -18.30 -6.32
C LEU A 33 -21.54 -17.94 -7.55
N GLU A 34 -21.68 -18.66 -8.66
CA GLU A 34 -20.97 -18.35 -9.92
C GLU A 34 -21.32 -16.96 -10.46
N VAL A 35 -22.59 -16.55 -10.39
CA VAL A 35 -23.01 -15.20 -10.81
C VAL A 35 -22.38 -14.15 -9.89
N LYS A 36 -22.46 -14.32 -8.57
CA LYS A 36 -21.87 -13.38 -7.61
C LYS A 36 -20.35 -13.25 -7.78
N ILE A 37 -19.66 -14.36 -8.06
CA ILE A 37 -18.22 -14.35 -8.35
C ILE A 37 -17.95 -13.49 -9.58
N LYS A 38 -18.63 -13.74 -10.70
CA LYS A 38 -18.44 -12.98 -11.94
C LYS A 38 -18.72 -11.49 -11.78
N GLU A 39 -19.79 -11.15 -11.07
CA GLU A 39 -20.13 -9.76 -10.76
C GLU A 39 -19.04 -9.09 -9.93
N THR A 40 -18.55 -9.77 -8.89
CA THR A 40 -17.47 -9.27 -8.02
C THR A 40 -16.15 -9.13 -8.79
N GLU A 41 -15.80 -10.08 -9.65
CA GLU A 41 -14.61 -10.02 -10.50
C GLU A 41 -14.70 -8.85 -11.51
N ALA A 42 -15.86 -8.65 -12.11
CA ALA A 42 -16.10 -7.54 -13.04
C ALA A 42 -16.02 -6.18 -12.32
N GLU A 43 -16.57 -6.07 -11.11
CA GLU A 43 -16.47 -4.86 -10.29
C GLU A 43 -15.01 -4.56 -9.92
N ILE A 44 -14.25 -5.59 -9.51
CA ILE A 44 -12.82 -5.46 -9.21
C ILE A 44 -12.06 -5.00 -10.45
N ALA A 45 -12.28 -5.62 -11.60
CA ALA A 45 -11.62 -5.27 -12.85
C ALA A 45 -11.92 -3.81 -13.26
N ASN A 46 -13.18 -3.39 -13.20
CA ASN A 46 -13.58 -2.02 -13.52
C ASN A 46 -12.93 -1.00 -12.59
N ARG A 47 -12.85 -1.30 -11.29
CA ARG A 47 -12.21 -0.42 -10.31
C ARG A 47 -10.71 -0.37 -10.52
N VAL A 48 -10.06 -1.49 -10.82
CA VAL A 48 -8.61 -1.56 -11.11
C VAL A 48 -8.26 -0.78 -12.38
N ASP A 49 -9.08 -0.88 -13.42
CA ASP A 49 -8.89 -0.15 -14.68
C ASP A 49 -8.91 1.38 -14.50
N LYS A 50 -9.67 1.88 -13.54
CA LYS A 50 -9.75 3.31 -13.21
C LYS A 50 -8.63 3.82 -12.30
N ILE A 51 -7.84 2.93 -11.68
CA ILE A 51 -6.78 3.33 -10.74
C ILE A 51 -5.77 4.29 -11.41
N PRO A 52 -5.22 4.01 -12.61
CA PRO A 52 -4.24 4.89 -13.24
C PRO A 52 -4.74 6.32 -13.42
N ASP A 53 -6.01 6.50 -13.78
CA ASP A 53 -6.58 7.84 -13.99
C ASP A 53 -6.80 8.57 -12.66
N THR A 54 -7.31 7.88 -11.63
CA THR A 54 -7.41 8.47 -10.28
C THR A 54 -6.04 8.87 -9.72
N LEU A 55 -4.98 8.09 -10.01
CA LEU A 55 -3.62 8.42 -9.60
C LEU A 55 -3.08 9.66 -10.31
N LYS A 56 -3.38 9.82 -11.62
CA LYS A 56 -3.00 11.03 -12.36
C LYS A 56 -3.68 12.28 -11.81
N GLU A 57 -4.96 12.19 -11.47
CA GLU A 57 -5.71 13.28 -10.82
C GLU A 57 -5.06 13.69 -9.48
N ASP A 58 -4.55 12.72 -8.73
CA ASP A 58 -3.83 12.94 -7.46
C ASP A 58 -2.37 13.42 -7.62
N GLY A 59 -1.88 13.56 -8.86
CA GLY A 59 -0.54 14.03 -9.20
C GLY A 59 0.52 12.93 -9.31
N TYR A 60 0.14 11.67 -9.40
CA TYR A 60 1.08 10.56 -9.61
C TYR A 60 1.15 10.19 -11.10
N THR A 61 2.37 10.21 -11.66
CA THR A 61 2.60 9.96 -13.08
C THR A 61 2.29 8.52 -13.51
N ASP A 62 2.50 7.55 -12.61
CA ASP A 62 2.13 6.15 -12.82
C ASP A 62 1.96 5.40 -11.47
N VAL A 63 1.48 4.16 -11.56
CA VAL A 63 1.26 3.27 -10.41
C VAL A 63 2.56 2.95 -9.65
N GLN A 64 3.72 2.90 -10.32
CA GLN A 64 4.99 2.59 -9.65
C GLN A 64 5.43 3.73 -8.73
N VAL A 65 5.29 4.99 -9.16
CA VAL A 65 5.57 6.16 -8.31
C VAL A 65 4.70 6.13 -7.07
N PHE A 66 3.40 5.84 -7.24
CA PHE A 66 2.49 5.65 -6.12
C PHE A 66 2.95 4.53 -5.19
N MET A 67 3.27 3.34 -5.72
CA MET A 67 3.66 2.17 -4.91
C MET A 67 5.00 2.39 -4.17
N ARG A 68 5.91 3.19 -4.71
CA ARG A 68 7.14 3.59 -4.01
C ARG A 68 6.82 4.49 -2.82
N THR A 69 6.02 5.53 -3.07
CA THR A 69 5.57 6.51 -2.05
C THR A 69 4.83 5.80 -0.92
N PHE A 70 3.91 4.90 -1.28
CA PHE A 70 3.12 4.14 -0.33
C PHE A 70 3.99 3.28 0.59
N ARG A 71 4.98 2.56 0.04
CA ARG A 71 5.93 1.77 0.83
C ARG A 71 6.80 2.62 1.77
N GLU A 72 7.23 3.79 1.32
CA GLU A 72 8.00 4.73 2.13
C GLU A 72 7.16 5.25 3.31
N ILE A 73 5.91 5.63 3.04
CA ILE A 73 4.93 6.03 4.07
C ILE A 73 4.64 4.89 5.04
N GLU A 74 4.38 3.67 4.56
CA GLU A 74 4.12 2.50 5.42
C GLU A 74 5.31 2.23 6.35
N SER A 75 6.53 2.30 5.84
CA SER A 75 7.74 2.11 6.66
C SER A 75 7.84 3.14 7.80
N VAL A 76 7.52 4.40 7.52
CA VAL A 76 7.53 5.47 8.54
C VAL A 76 6.47 5.23 9.61
N VAL A 77 5.27 4.82 9.20
CA VAL A 77 4.17 4.50 10.12
C VAL A 77 4.48 3.26 10.95
N GLU A 78 5.05 2.22 10.34
CA GLU A 78 5.46 1.00 11.03
C GLU A 78 6.54 1.27 12.06
N GLN A 79 7.58 2.04 11.69
CA GLN A 79 8.63 2.47 12.62
C GLN A 79 8.03 3.27 13.79
N TYR A 80 7.15 4.23 13.51
CA TYR A 80 6.47 4.99 14.54
C TYR A 80 5.59 4.11 15.46
N ASN A 81 4.99 3.03 14.98
CA ASN A 81 4.21 2.11 15.81
C ASN A 81 5.10 1.20 16.67
N ARG A 82 6.32 0.89 16.19
CA ARG A 82 7.27 0.00 16.86
C ARG A 82 8.06 0.70 17.98
N ASP A 83 8.53 1.92 17.71
CA ASP A 83 9.38 2.69 18.63
C ASP A 83 8.74 2.94 20.01
N PRO A 84 7.43 3.26 20.16
CA PRO A 84 6.76 3.41 21.45
C PRO A 84 6.65 2.10 22.23
N ALA A 85 6.51 0.98 21.54
CA ALA A 85 6.42 -0.34 22.16
C ALA A 85 7.79 -0.76 22.73
N GLU A 86 8.85 -0.59 21.94
CA GLU A 86 10.23 -0.83 22.38
C GLU A 86 10.65 0.17 23.47
N TRP A 87 10.24 1.44 23.38
CA TRP A 87 10.46 2.43 24.43
C TRP A 87 9.83 2.04 25.77
N LYS A 88 8.54 1.64 25.77
CA LYS A 88 7.86 1.18 26.99
C LYS A 88 8.58 -0.01 27.61
N TYR A 89 9.04 -0.94 26.77
CA TYR A 89 9.79 -2.10 27.21
C TYR A 89 11.14 -1.72 27.85
N GLN A 90 11.90 -0.83 27.22
CA GLN A 90 13.22 -0.41 27.69
C GLN A 90 13.15 0.44 28.96
N VAL A 91 12.23 1.41 29.03
CA VAL A 91 12.02 2.23 30.23
C VAL A 91 11.55 1.40 31.42
N SER A 92 10.77 0.35 31.18
CA SER A 92 10.35 -0.59 32.23
C SER A 92 11.50 -1.47 32.76
N ARG A 93 12.52 -1.78 31.93
CA ARG A 93 13.68 -2.58 32.35
C ARG A 93 14.81 -1.77 32.99
N LYS A 94 15.02 -0.52 32.58
CA LYS A 94 16.08 0.38 33.10
C LYS A 94 15.52 1.79 33.31
N PRO A 95 15.00 2.12 34.51
CA PRO A 95 14.34 3.38 34.77
C PRO A 95 15.32 4.53 35.08
N THR A 96 16.51 4.55 34.46
CA THR A 96 17.52 5.60 34.67
C THR A 96 17.21 6.82 33.79
N SER A 97 17.40 8.04 34.32
CA SER A 97 17.13 9.30 33.61
C SER A 97 17.88 9.40 32.26
N ALA A 98 19.14 8.96 32.22
CA ALA A 98 19.95 8.92 31.00
C ALA A 98 19.37 8.01 29.89
N ALA A 99 18.74 6.88 30.26
CA ALA A 99 18.11 5.97 29.30
C ALA A 99 16.78 6.53 28.75
N LYS A 100 16.04 7.29 29.57
CA LYS A 100 14.81 7.99 29.16
C LYS A 100 15.09 9.17 28.22
N GLU A 101 16.28 9.76 28.32
CA GLU A 101 16.70 10.89 27.49
C GLU A 101 17.30 10.43 26.15
N GLN A 102 18.01 9.29 26.13
CA GLN A 102 18.50 8.63 24.91
C GLN A 102 17.38 8.00 24.07
N HIS A 103 16.39 7.39 24.72
CA HIS A 103 15.20 6.87 24.05
C HIS A 103 14.05 7.84 24.29
N ARG A 104 14.02 8.97 23.57
CA ARG A 104 12.84 9.84 23.57
C ARG A 104 11.76 9.22 22.67
N GLN A 105 10.49 9.30 23.07
CA GLN A 105 9.40 8.87 22.19
C GLN A 105 9.46 9.67 20.88
N PRO A 106 9.28 9.03 19.71
CA PRO A 106 9.19 9.76 18.46
C PRO A 106 8.02 10.74 18.50
N GLU A 107 8.28 11.99 18.10
CA GLU A 107 7.27 13.05 18.13
C GLU A 107 6.28 12.88 16.98
N LYS A 108 4.98 12.82 17.31
CA LYS A 108 3.89 12.72 16.32
C LYS A 108 3.97 13.79 15.24
N GLN A 109 4.33 15.02 15.61
CA GLN A 109 4.48 16.13 14.64
C GLN A 109 5.63 15.89 13.65
N GLY A 110 6.76 15.34 14.10
CA GLY A 110 7.88 15.01 13.23
C GLY A 110 7.51 13.94 12.19
N VAL A 111 6.75 12.92 12.62
CA VAL A 111 6.23 11.88 11.73
C VAL A 111 5.24 12.46 10.72
N LEU A 112 4.27 13.27 11.15
CA LEU A 112 3.32 13.89 10.24
C LEU A 112 3.99 14.81 9.22
N LYS A 113 5.02 15.56 9.63
CA LYS A 113 5.82 16.39 8.74
C LYS A 113 6.57 15.53 7.71
N HIS A 114 7.19 14.45 8.16
CA HIS A 114 7.93 13.54 7.28
C HIS A 114 7.02 12.85 6.26
N LEU A 115 5.83 12.41 6.68
CA LEU A 115 4.82 11.84 5.79
C LEU A 115 4.37 12.83 4.71
N ARG A 116 4.16 14.10 5.08
CA ARG A 116 3.82 15.17 4.13
C ARG A 116 4.94 15.40 3.11
N GLU A 117 6.17 15.47 3.58
CA GLU A 117 7.35 15.67 2.73
C GLU A 117 7.51 14.53 1.71
N ILE A 118 7.33 13.28 2.13
CA ILE A 118 7.35 12.11 1.23
C ILE A 118 6.28 12.22 0.15
N GLN A 119 5.07 12.64 0.54
CA GLN A 119 3.95 12.78 -0.39
C GLN A 119 4.20 13.91 -1.42
N GLU A 120 4.67 15.08 -0.97
CA GLU A 120 4.96 16.22 -1.85
C GLU A 120 6.12 15.92 -2.81
N ARG A 121 7.20 15.32 -2.31
CA ARG A 121 8.37 14.95 -3.11
C ARG A 121 8.05 13.99 -4.25
N ASN A 122 7.18 13.01 -4.00
CA ASN A 122 6.87 11.98 -4.99
C ASN A 122 5.73 12.35 -5.95
N LYS A 123 4.83 13.28 -5.57
CA LYS A 123 3.86 13.90 -6.49
C LYS A 123 4.52 14.80 -7.53
N GLN A 124 5.63 15.45 -7.19
CA GLN A 124 6.26 16.47 -8.05
C GLN A 124 7.34 15.93 -8.99
N GLN A 125 7.71 14.65 -8.91
CA GLN A 125 8.77 14.08 -9.75
C GLN A 125 8.20 13.50 -11.05
N PRO A 126 8.48 14.10 -12.23
CA PRO A 126 8.38 13.36 -13.48
C PRO A 126 9.36 12.18 -13.44
N PRO A 127 9.06 11.05 -14.12
CA PRO A 127 9.98 9.91 -14.16
C PRO A 127 11.32 10.42 -14.62
N GLN A 128 12.35 10.20 -13.79
CA GLN A 128 13.71 10.63 -14.02
C GLN A 128 14.13 10.01 -15.36
N ARG A 129 14.01 10.78 -16.46
CA ARG A 129 14.44 10.36 -17.79
C ARG A 129 15.88 9.93 -17.60
N GLN A 130 16.15 8.63 -17.70
CA GLN A 130 17.51 8.11 -17.79
C GLN A 130 18.17 8.94 -18.88
N ARG A 131 19.09 9.81 -18.47
CA ARG A 131 19.79 10.75 -19.33
C ARG A 131 20.57 9.87 -20.31
N LYS A 132 19.96 9.60 -21.47
CA LYS A 132 20.61 8.94 -22.60
C LYS A 132 21.80 9.83 -22.89
N LYS A 133 22.99 9.39 -22.45
CA LYS A 133 24.26 9.96 -22.89
C LYS A 133 24.26 9.78 -24.40
N SER A 134 23.94 10.83 -25.13
CA SER A 134 24.30 10.94 -26.52
C SER A 134 25.82 10.86 -26.55
N ILE A 135 26.34 9.70 -26.93
CA ILE A 135 27.71 9.60 -27.38
C ILE A 135 27.74 10.35 -28.70
N ASP A 136 28.22 11.58 -28.62
CA ASP A 136 28.71 12.33 -29.76
C ASP A 136 29.97 11.61 -30.24
N ARG A 137 29.85 10.86 -31.34
CA ARG A 137 31.01 10.40 -32.10
C ARG A 137 31.26 11.44 -33.18
N ASP A 138 31.82 12.56 -32.79
CA ASP A 138 32.66 13.34 -33.70
C ASP A 138 34.07 12.74 -33.64
N GLY A 139 34.45 12.11 -34.75
CA GLY A 139 35.65 11.28 -34.87
C GLY A 139 36.18 11.37 -36.29
N ARG A 140 36.83 12.50 -36.53
CA ARG A 140 37.81 12.84 -37.58
C ARG A 140 38.48 11.67 -38.28
#